data_AF-A0A9W4K860-F1
#
_entry.id   AF-A0A9W4K860-F1
#
_cell.length_a   1.000
_cell.length_b   1.000
_cell.length_c   1.000
_cell.angle_alpha   90.00
_cell.angle_beta   90.00
_cell.angle_gamma   90.00
#
_symmetry.space_group_name_H-M   'P 1'
#
loop_
_entity.id
_entity.type
_entity.pdbx_description
1 polymer ?
#
loop_
_entity_poly.entity_id
_entity_poly.type
_entity_poly.pdbx_seq_one_letter_code
_entity_poly.pdbx_strand_id
1 'polypeptide(L)'
;MALYNRADDGHNAQDLYYDQVNTELAAYALLALGCSAAVLLVWSASSRFSCYLRQIACLSNKRQQYFRPARRWLAAIRKHILYASLFHNRRHREFRLSAAANMGALPSRTHSMLLIGILAMNVTLCTVNVPYSSDRAAKVIRNRTGIMATMNLIPLVLFAGRNNPLIYILRVPYDTFNLFHRWLARIVVLQALAHVFAWCIPKAQEGKPFGWNGVRMSFEDNAFTRTGLVAACAFALLLVHSPFPIRHAFYETFLHLHIATAATAFIFLWIHLDGRRAQGFLLGAIILWAVERSARILNILYRNCGRSLTTAVVETLPDDILRIALYMSRPWPVKPGQHVYLYIPAVGIWTSHPFSVCWSDDEEAGGEDNDNHLHKTAIYLLVRRRSGFTHTLARRAARSINGVLSVHAVVEGPYGAMDSLDSFGTVLLLAGGVGITHHLLFLSHLVRGHAMGTVAARRIQLVWAIRSPSYLEWIEEWLGSITLPDKREVQGSTSSTVASVLQISVYVTGSCDMDVAQPRLSTMQVVTGRPDFDQLLAREVENQIGAMGVLCCGSGGFSDDVRRVCREAQGPTEIVLFEQSFT
;
A
#
# COMPACT_ATOMS: atom_id res chain seq x y z
N MET A 1 -28.94 -31.61 14.20
CA MET A 1 -29.36 -32.14 15.51
C MET A 1 -29.30 -33.67 15.49
N ALA A 2 -28.11 -34.25 15.29
CA ALA A 2 -27.87 -35.71 15.38
C ALA A 2 -26.36 -36.03 15.28
N LEU A 3 -25.54 -35.49 16.19
CA LEU A 3 -24.16 -35.94 16.44
C LEU A 3 -23.73 -35.48 17.86
N TYR A 4 -24.57 -35.74 18.86
CA TYR A 4 -24.26 -35.46 20.26
C TYR A 4 -24.55 -36.72 21.06
N ASN A 5 -23.61 -37.66 21.03
CA ASN A 5 -23.50 -38.76 22.00
C ASN A 5 -22.20 -39.53 21.73
N ARG A 6 -21.10 -39.05 22.32
CA ARG A 6 -19.96 -39.87 22.72
C ARG A 6 -19.03 -39.07 23.64
N ALA A 7 -18.65 -39.72 24.73
CA ALA A 7 -17.69 -39.31 25.77
C ALA A 7 -18.24 -38.36 26.84
N ASP A 8 -18.98 -38.95 27.79
CA ASP A 8 -19.14 -38.46 29.15
C ASP A 8 -17.86 -38.86 29.94
N ASP A 9 -16.77 -38.12 29.74
CA ASP A 9 -15.49 -38.33 30.41
C ASP A 9 -15.14 -37.07 31.23
N GLY A 10 -15.53 -37.06 32.51
CA GLY A 10 -14.82 -36.38 33.62
C GLY A 10 -14.35 -34.92 33.44
N HIS A 11 -14.91 -34.13 32.52
CA HIS A 11 -14.52 -32.73 32.38
C HIS A 11 -15.17 -31.89 33.49
N ASN A 12 -14.35 -31.43 34.43
CA ASN A 12 -14.73 -30.50 35.49
C ASN A 12 -15.54 -29.34 34.87
N ALA A 13 -16.74 -29.04 35.40
CA ALA A 13 -17.64 -28.01 34.86
C ALA A 13 -16.95 -26.64 34.66
N GLN A 14 -15.91 -26.37 35.45
CA GLN A 14 -15.07 -25.18 35.32
C GLN A 14 -14.18 -25.19 34.05
N ASP A 15 -13.65 -26.34 33.63
CA ASP A 15 -12.87 -26.46 32.39
C ASP A 15 -13.78 -26.23 31.17
N LEU A 16 -15.00 -26.77 31.16
CA LEU A 16 -15.99 -26.52 30.12
C LEU A 16 -16.38 -25.03 30.04
N TYR A 17 -16.57 -24.39 31.20
CA TYR A 17 -16.81 -22.95 31.28
C TYR A 17 -15.68 -22.15 30.61
N TYR A 18 -14.42 -22.39 30.98
CA TYR A 18 -13.30 -21.64 30.39
C TYR A 18 -13.13 -21.89 28.89
N ASP A 19 -13.39 -23.10 28.40
CA ASP A 19 -13.34 -23.40 26.96
C ASP A 19 -14.46 -22.72 26.17
N GLN A 20 -15.65 -22.57 26.74
CA GLN A 20 -16.71 -21.77 26.15
C GLN A 20 -16.31 -20.29 26.10
N VAL A 21 -15.85 -19.72 27.22
CA VAL A 21 -15.43 -18.31 27.27
C VAL A 21 -14.24 -18.08 26.32
N ASN A 22 -13.34 -19.05 26.13
CA ASN A 22 -12.26 -18.98 25.14
C ASN A 22 -12.78 -18.78 23.72
N THR A 23 -13.82 -19.52 23.37
CA THR A 23 -14.44 -19.44 22.04
C THR A 23 -15.19 -18.11 21.86
N GLU A 24 -15.90 -17.65 22.89
CA GLU A 24 -16.61 -16.38 22.88
C GLU A 24 -15.67 -15.18 22.74
N LEU A 25 -14.55 -15.13 23.48
CA LEU A 25 -13.59 -14.03 23.36
C LEU A 25 -12.93 -13.97 21.98
N ALA A 26 -12.64 -15.13 21.38
CA ALA A 26 -12.14 -15.19 20.00
C ALA A 26 -13.16 -14.63 19.01
N ALA A 27 -14.45 -14.96 19.19
CA ALA A 27 -15.54 -14.40 18.39
C ALA A 27 -15.69 -12.88 18.61
N TYR A 28 -15.56 -12.39 19.85
CA TYR A 28 -15.59 -10.96 20.14
C TYR A 28 -14.45 -10.19 19.50
N ALA A 29 -13.25 -10.76 19.42
CA ALA A 29 -12.14 -10.14 18.69
C ALA A 29 -12.44 -9.98 17.20
N LEU A 30 -12.95 -11.04 16.56
CA LEU A 30 -13.37 -10.99 15.15
C LEU A 30 -14.51 -9.98 14.94
N LEU A 31 -15.49 -9.96 15.84
CA LEU A 31 -16.58 -9.00 15.82
C LEU A 31 -16.07 -7.56 15.96
N ALA A 32 -15.15 -7.29 16.90
CA ALA A 32 -14.57 -5.97 17.09
C ALA A 32 -13.80 -5.47 15.86
N LEU A 33 -13.05 -6.36 15.19
CA LEU A 33 -12.40 -6.06 13.92
C LEU A 33 -13.44 -5.81 12.81
N GLY A 34 -14.51 -6.60 12.76
CA GLY A 34 -15.63 -6.43 11.84
C GLY A 34 -16.36 -5.10 12.02
N CYS A 35 -16.67 -4.72 13.27
CA CYS A 35 -17.26 -3.43 13.62
C CYS A 35 -16.33 -2.27 13.24
N SER A 36 -15.02 -2.41 13.47
CA SER A 36 -14.03 -1.41 13.07
C SER A 36 -14.01 -1.23 11.54
N ALA A 37 -14.05 -2.34 10.79
CA ALA A 37 -14.17 -2.30 9.34
C ALA A 37 -15.50 -1.68 8.87
N ALA A 38 -16.62 -1.95 9.56
CA ALA A 38 -17.91 -1.34 9.26
C ALA A 38 -17.92 0.18 9.47
N VAL A 39 -17.29 0.68 10.55
CA VAL A 39 -17.13 2.12 10.78
C VAL A 39 -16.31 2.76 9.65
N LEU A 40 -15.21 2.14 9.24
CA LEU A 40 -14.41 2.61 8.12
C LEU A 40 -15.19 2.58 6.80
N LEU A 41 -16.02 1.56 6.58
CA LEU A 41 -16.88 1.45 5.41
C LEU A 41 -17.90 2.59 5.36
N VAL A 42 -18.59 2.87 6.47
CA VAL A 42 -19.55 3.98 6.57
C VAL A 42 -18.87 5.32 6.31
N TRP A 43 -17.68 5.54 6.89
CA TRP A 43 -16.88 6.74 6.65
C TRP A 43 -16.49 6.89 5.17
N SER A 44 -15.96 5.83 4.56
CA SER A 44 -15.53 5.82 3.16
C SER A 44 -16.70 5.98 2.20
N ALA A 45 -17.85 5.34 2.47
CA ALA A 45 -19.07 5.51 1.69
C ALA A 45 -19.61 6.94 1.78
N SER A 46 -19.65 7.52 2.98
CA SER A 46 -20.08 8.91 3.21
C SER A 46 -19.17 9.92 2.50
N SER A 47 -17.85 9.67 2.54
CA SER A 47 -16.87 10.49 1.83
C SER A 47 -17.04 10.40 0.31
N ARG A 48 -17.27 9.20 -0.24
CA ARG A 48 -17.54 9.00 -1.67
C ARG A 48 -18.82 9.68 -2.11
N PHE A 49 -19.89 9.53 -1.34
CA PHE A 49 -21.16 10.18 -1.62
C PHE A 49 -21.00 11.70 -1.62
N SER A 50 -20.26 12.25 -0.66
CA SER A 50 -19.94 13.68 -0.59
C SER A 50 -19.13 14.16 -1.81
N CYS A 51 -18.11 13.41 -2.24
CA CYS A 51 -17.33 13.72 -3.44
C CYS A 51 -18.18 13.65 -4.71
N TYR A 52 -19.05 12.65 -4.83
CA TYR A 52 -19.94 12.47 -5.97
C TYR A 52 -20.97 13.61 -6.09
N LEU A 53 -21.63 13.96 -4.98
CA LEU A 53 -22.53 15.10 -4.92
C LEU A 53 -21.81 16.41 -5.28
N ARG A 54 -20.59 16.60 -4.76
CA ARG A 54 -19.76 17.75 -5.10
C ARG A 54 -19.43 17.79 -6.59
N GLN A 55 -19.02 16.67 -7.18
CA GLN A 55 -18.71 16.61 -8.61
C GLN A 55 -19.91 17.05 -9.44
N ILE A 56 -21.09 16.45 -9.24
CA ILE A 56 -22.32 16.78 -9.99
C ILE A 56 -22.70 18.25 -9.82
N ALA A 57 -22.72 18.75 -8.58
CA ALA A 57 -23.07 20.13 -8.29
C ALA A 57 -22.09 21.14 -8.92
N CYS A 58 -20.84 20.74 -9.13
CA CYS A 58 -19.78 21.57 -9.70
C CYS A 58 -19.70 21.53 -11.23
N LEU A 59 -20.29 20.54 -11.92
CA LEU A 59 -20.20 20.43 -13.38
C LEU A 59 -20.75 21.67 -14.08
N SER A 60 -21.92 22.15 -13.67
CA SER A 60 -22.57 23.34 -14.24
C SER A 60 -22.14 24.66 -13.60
N ASN A 61 -21.51 24.62 -12.41
CA ASN A 61 -21.12 25.82 -11.66
C ASN A 61 -19.63 26.14 -11.83
N LYS A 62 -19.31 27.22 -12.55
CA LYS A 62 -17.91 27.65 -12.77
C LYS A 62 -17.25 28.22 -11.50
N ARG A 63 -18.01 28.80 -10.56
CA ARG A 63 -17.45 29.48 -9.37
C ARG A 63 -17.32 28.57 -8.16
N GLN A 64 -18.18 27.56 -8.03
CA GLN A 64 -18.15 26.50 -7.00
C GLN A 64 -18.04 27.00 -5.54
N GLN A 65 -18.48 28.23 -5.26
CA GLN A 65 -18.25 28.92 -3.97
C GLN A 65 -18.77 28.15 -2.76
N TYR A 66 -19.85 27.38 -2.91
CA TYR A 66 -20.43 26.56 -1.83
C TYR A 66 -19.45 25.54 -1.23
N PHE A 67 -18.56 24.97 -2.05
CA PHE A 67 -17.59 23.95 -1.62
C PHE A 67 -16.23 24.53 -1.24
N ARG A 68 -16.06 25.86 -1.30
CA ARG A 68 -14.83 26.54 -0.88
C ARG A 68 -14.62 26.54 0.64
N PRO A 69 -15.59 26.91 1.49
CA PRO A 69 -15.38 26.91 2.93
C PRO A 69 -15.34 25.48 3.49
N ALA A 70 -14.42 25.22 4.41
CA ALA A 70 -14.37 23.95 5.12
C ALA A 70 -15.43 23.87 6.22
N ARG A 71 -15.94 22.66 6.47
CA ARG A 71 -16.72 22.38 7.69
C ARG A 71 -15.75 22.37 8.88
N ARG A 72 -15.93 23.28 9.84
CA ARG A 72 -15.01 23.49 10.98
C ARG A 72 -14.60 22.20 11.70
N TRP A 73 -15.56 21.31 11.97
CA TRP A 73 -15.29 20.05 12.67
C TRP A 73 -14.48 19.06 11.82
N LEU A 74 -14.75 18.96 10.50
CA LEU A 74 -13.97 18.12 9.58
C LEU A 74 -12.55 18.66 9.39
N ALA A 75 -12.41 19.98 9.28
CA ALA A 75 -11.11 20.63 9.22
C ALA A 75 -10.28 20.34 10.49
N ALA A 76 -10.92 20.40 11.67
CA ALA A 76 -10.27 20.04 12.94
C ALA A 76 -9.84 18.56 12.97
N ILE A 77 -10.69 17.62 12.54
CA ILE A 77 -10.33 16.20 12.44
C ILE A 77 -9.14 16.00 11.49
N ARG A 78 -9.16 16.61 10.31
CA ARG A 78 -8.05 16.53 9.36
C ARG A 78 -6.75 17.10 9.95
N LYS A 79 -6.82 18.27 10.57
CA LYS A 79 -5.69 18.98 11.16
C LYS A 79 -5.04 18.25 12.33
N HIS A 80 -5.85 17.68 13.23
CA HIS A 80 -5.36 17.14 14.51
C HIS A 80 -5.24 15.61 14.55
N ILE A 81 -5.97 14.91 13.67
CA ILE A 81 -6.05 13.44 13.67
C ILE A 81 -5.48 12.86 12.37
N LEU A 82 -6.05 13.18 11.20
CA LEU A 82 -5.72 12.49 9.94
C LEU A 82 -4.34 12.88 9.37
N TYR A 83 -4.05 14.18 9.28
CA TYR A 83 -2.79 14.69 8.72
C TYR A 83 -1.71 14.91 9.77
N ALA A 84 -2.03 14.73 11.04
CA ALA A 84 -1.05 14.88 12.10
C ALA A 84 -0.15 13.64 12.18
N SER A 85 1.16 13.87 12.09
CA SER A 85 2.19 12.88 12.42
C SER A 85 2.19 12.59 13.93
N LEU A 86 2.70 11.40 14.29
CA LEU A 86 2.82 10.98 15.69
C LEU A 86 3.80 11.85 16.46
N PHE A 87 4.96 12.14 15.87
CA PHE A 87 6.00 12.99 16.45
C PHE A 87 6.42 14.09 15.48
N HIS A 88 6.23 15.36 15.90
CA HIS A 88 6.56 16.55 15.10
C HIS A 88 5.97 16.47 13.69
N ASN A 89 6.68 16.90 12.64
CA ASN A 89 6.23 16.88 11.23
C ASN A 89 6.70 15.62 10.44
N ARG A 90 7.33 14.64 11.10
CA ARG A 90 7.99 13.52 10.42
C ARG A 90 7.04 12.35 10.24
N ARG A 91 6.80 11.92 9.00
CA ARG A 91 6.01 10.71 8.69
C ARG A 91 6.71 9.84 7.66
N HIS A 92 7.10 10.39 6.50
CA HIS A 92 7.77 9.62 5.45
C HIS A 92 9.29 9.61 5.58
N ARG A 93 9.87 10.52 6.35
CA ARG A 93 11.29 10.43 6.69
C ARG A 93 11.54 9.26 7.65
N GLU A 94 12.42 8.36 7.25
CA GLU A 94 12.71 7.14 8.00
C GLU A 94 13.33 7.44 9.38
N PHE A 95 12.88 6.69 10.40
CA PHE A 95 13.38 6.82 11.77
C PHE A 95 14.68 6.03 11.95
N ARG A 96 15.79 6.74 12.11
CA ARG A 96 17.12 6.14 12.34
C ARG A 96 17.37 6.05 13.84
N LEU A 97 17.50 4.83 14.38
CA LEU A 97 17.96 4.58 15.75
C LEU A 97 19.49 4.71 15.85
N SER A 98 20.21 4.39 14.78
CA SER A 98 21.66 4.59 14.64
C SER A 98 22.03 4.78 13.16
N ALA A 99 23.30 5.05 12.85
CA ALA A 99 23.79 5.15 11.47
C ALA A 99 23.54 3.86 10.64
N ALA A 100 23.44 2.70 11.31
CA ALA A 100 23.21 1.39 10.71
C ALA A 100 21.78 0.82 10.93
N ALA A 101 21.05 1.29 11.95
CA ALA A 101 19.73 0.78 12.30
C ALA A 101 18.63 1.78 11.94
N ASN A 102 17.91 1.48 10.86
CA ASN A 102 16.74 2.23 10.42
C ASN A 102 15.46 1.44 10.75
N MET A 103 14.44 2.09 11.28
CA MET A 103 13.18 1.49 11.72
C MET A 103 12.01 1.78 10.77
N GLY A 104 12.27 2.46 9.66
CA GLY A 104 11.26 2.83 8.66
C GLY A 104 10.43 4.06 9.04
N ALA A 105 9.36 4.29 8.28
CA ALA A 105 8.47 5.44 8.44
C ALA A 105 7.58 5.34 9.70
N LEU A 106 7.31 6.49 10.34
CA LEU A 106 6.45 6.54 11.53
C LEU A 106 4.96 6.51 11.13
N PRO A 107 4.11 5.76 11.87
CA PRO A 107 2.67 5.78 11.64
C PRO A 107 2.06 7.17 11.91
N SER A 108 0.93 7.48 11.24
CA SER A 108 0.10 8.65 11.58
C SER A 108 -0.61 8.42 12.93
N ARG A 109 -1.13 9.49 13.54
CA ARG A 109 -1.87 9.36 14.82
C ARG A 109 -3.03 8.38 14.71
N THR A 110 -3.81 8.43 13.62
CA THR A 110 -4.91 7.49 13.39
C THR A 110 -4.42 6.04 13.36
N HIS A 111 -3.33 5.75 12.63
CA HIS A 111 -2.77 4.40 12.59
C HIS A 111 -2.30 3.97 13.99
N SER A 112 -1.61 4.84 14.72
CA SER A 112 -1.16 4.56 16.08
C SER A 112 -2.31 4.30 17.05
N MET A 113 -3.38 5.09 17.00
CA MET A 113 -4.56 4.89 17.84
C MET A 113 -5.22 3.55 17.58
N LEU A 114 -5.39 3.17 16.31
CA LEU A 114 -5.94 1.86 15.93
C LEU A 114 -5.03 0.71 16.38
N LEU A 115 -3.71 0.86 16.22
CA LEU A 115 -2.74 -0.15 16.66
C LEU A 115 -2.73 -0.33 18.18
N ILE A 116 -2.78 0.77 18.94
CA ILE A 116 -2.89 0.74 20.40
C ILE A 116 -4.21 0.06 20.80
N GLY A 117 -5.31 0.38 20.12
CA GLY A 117 -6.62 -0.27 20.34
C GLY A 117 -6.57 -1.78 20.10
N ILE A 118 -5.95 -2.24 19.00
CA ILE A 118 -5.79 -3.66 18.69
C ILE A 118 -4.91 -4.35 19.74
N LEU A 119 -3.82 -3.71 20.18
CA LEU A 119 -2.94 -4.24 21.22
C LEU A 119 -3.67 -4.35 22.56
N ALA A 120 -4.34 -3.28 22.99
CA ALA A 120 -5.11 -3.23 24.23
C ALA A 120 -6.23 -4.28 24.23
N MET A 121 -6.98 -4.39 23.13
CA MET A 121 -7.99 -5.43 22.95
C MET A 121 -7.39 -6.83 23.14
N ASN A 122 -6.27 -7.13 22.47
CA ASN A 122 -5.64 -8.45 22.58
C ASN A 122 -5.12 -8.75 23.99
N VAL A 123 -4.51 -7.78 24.66
CA VAL A 123 -4.06 -7.94 26.05
C VAL A 123 -5.24 -8.19 26.98
N THR A 124 -6.31 -7.39 26.87
CA THR A 124 -7.53 -7.56 27.67
C THR A 124 -8.16 -8.93 27.43
N LEU A 125 -8.31 -9.36 26.18
CA LEU A 125 -8.92 -10.66 25.87
C LEU A 125 -8.07 -11.86 26.32
N CYS A 126 -6.75 -11.70 26.44
CA CYS A 126 -5.89 -12.73 27.00
C CYS A 126 -5.90 -12.78 28.54
N THR A 127 -6.33 -11.71 29.22
CA THR A 127 -6.19 -11.55 30.69
C THR A 127 -7.53 -11.48 31.44
N VAL A 128 -8.63 -11.18 30.74
CA VAL A 128 -9.96 -11.09 31.35
C VAL A 128 -10.46 -12.46 31.82
N ASN A 129 -11.16 -12.48 32.96
CA ASN A 129 -11.74 -13.68 33.57
C ASN A 129 -10.71 -14.78 33.90
N VAL A 130 -9.44 -14.41 34.13
CA VAL A 130 -8.40 -15.35 34.60
C VAL A 130 -8.44 -15.44 36.13
N PRO A 131 -8.49 -16.66 36.71
CA PRO A 131 -8.50 -16.85 38.16
C PRO A 131 -7.07 -16.78 38.73
N TYR A 132 -6.52 -15.57 38.83
CA TYR A 132 -5.12 -15.32 39.21
C TYR A 132 -4.71 -15.86 40.59
N SER A 133 -5.67 -16.00 41.52
CA SER A 133 -5.44 -16.57 42.85
C SER A 133 -5.42 -18.11 42.88
N SER A 134 -5.70 -18.76 41.76
CA SER A 134 -5.74 -20.23 41.67
C SER A 134 -4.56 -20.79 40.89
N ASP A 135 -4.17 -22.03 41.22
CA ASP A 135 -3.13 -22.77 40.49
C ASP A 135 -3.48 -23.01 39.01
N ARG A 136 -4.75 -22.80 38.63
CA ARG A 136 -5.23 -22.94 37.25
C ARG A 136 -4.95 -21.72 36.38
N ALA A 137 -4.50 -20.60 36.94
CA ALA A 137 -4.24 -19.36 36.21
C ALA A 137 -3.37 -19.60 34.97
N ALA A 138 -2.28 -20.36 35.12
CA ALA A 138 -1.36 -20.66 34.02
C ALA A 138 -2.02 -21.50 32.92
N LYS A 139 -2.86 -22.49 33.26
CA LYS A 139 -3.62 -23.30 32.29
C LYS A 139 -4.60 -22.43 31.49
N VAL A 140 -5.31 -21.52 32.15
CA VAL A 140 -6.26 -20.59 31.50
C VAL A 140 -5.51 -19.62 30.58
N ILE A 141 -4.43 -18.98 31.06
CA ILE A 141 -3.60 -18.08 30.25
C ILE A 141 -3.04 -18.81 29.04
N ARG A 142 -2.49 -20.02 29.22
CA ARG A 142 -1.99 -20.86 28.13
C ARG A 142 -3.06 -21.08 27.05
N ASN A 143 -4.26 -21.53 27.43
CA ASN A 143 -5.32 -21.80 26.46
C ASN A 143 -5.78 -20.50 25.77
N ARG A 144 -5.92 -19.41 26.52
CA ARG A 144 -6.30 -18.07 26.02
C ARG A 144 -5.33 -17.56 24.95
N THR A 145 -4.05 -17.51 25.27
CA THR A 145 -3.03 -16.97 24.37
C THR A 145 -2.87 -17.83 23.13
N GLY A 146 -2.98 -19.16 23.26
CA GLY A 146 -2.97 -20.07 22.11
C GLY A 146 -4.14 -19.85 21.14
N ILE A 147 -5.38 -19.81 21.65
CA ILE A 147 -6.58 -19.59 20.84
C ILE A 147 -6.58 -18.20 20.20
N MET A 148 -6.20 -17.16 20.95
CA MET A 148 -6.09 -15.80 20.42
C MET A 148 -5.00 -15.68 19.35
N ALA A 149 -3.85 -16.33 19.53
CA ALA A 149 -2.80 -16.37 18.52
C ALA A 149 -3.31 -17.00 17.21
N THR A 150 -3.99 -18.14 17.30
CA THR A 150 -4.53 -18.84 16.11
C THR A 150 -5.64 -18.04 15.42
N MET A 151 -6.56 -17.43 16.17
CA MET A 151 -7.62 -16.60 15.61
C MET A 151 -7.06 -15.38 14.87
N ASN A 152 -6.05 -14.71 15.46
CA ASN A 152 -5.39 -13.56 14.85
C ASN A 152 -4.66 -13.90 13.54
N LEU A 153 -4.39 -15.18 13.24
CA LEU A 153 -3.82 -15.58 11.93
C LEU A 153 -4.76 -15.24 10.76
N ILE A 154 -6.08 -15.20 10.99
CA ILE A 154 -7.08 -14.87 9.97
C ILE A 154 -6.85 -13.44 9.44
N PRO A 155 -6.98 -12.37 10.26
CA PRO A 155 -6.68 -11.02 9.81
C PRO A 155 -5.20 -10.84 9.43
N LEU A 156 -4.27 -11.57 10.05
CA LEU A 156 -2.85 -11.49 9.73
C LEU A 156 -2.56 -11.81 8.27
N VAL A 157 -3.07 -12.93 7.77
CA VAL A 157 -2.90 -13.35 6.37
C VAL A 157 -3.65 -12.40 5.43
N LEU A 158 -4.88 -12.04 5.78
CA LEU A 158 -5.71 -11.13 4.98
C LEU A 158 -5.01 -9.78 4.73
N PHE A 159 -4.37 -9.23 5.76
CA PHE A 159 -3.67 -7.95 5.70
C PHE A 159 -2.36 -8.00 4.90
N ALA A 160 -1.81 -9.19 4.64
CA ALA A 160 -0.63 -9.36 3.78
C ALA A 160 -0.98 -9.44 2.28
N GLY A 161 -2.23 -9.73 1.94
CA GLY A 161 -2.69 -9.96 0.58
C GLY A 161 -2.70 -8.70 -0.29
N ARG A 162 -2.15 -8.80 -1.52
CA ARG A 162 -2.22 -7.69 -2.51
C ARG A 162 -3.57 -7.66 -3.20
N ASN A 163 -4.15 -8.83 -3.45
CA ASN A 163 -5.49 -8.98 -4.03
C ASN A 163 -6.57 -9.01 -2.94
N ASN A 164 -6.45 -8.13 -1.94
CA ASN A 164 -7.41 -8.03 -0.84
C ASN A 164 -8.58 -7.11 -1.25
N PRO A 165 -9.82 -7.62 -1.36
CA PRO A 165 -10.98 -6.80 -1.75
C PRO A 165 -11.27 -5.66 -0.76
N LEU A 166 -10.86 -5.79 0.51
CA LEU A 166 -11.03 -4.75 1.51
C LEU A 166 -10.24 -3.47 1.18
N ILE A 167 -9.18 -3.55 0.37
CA ILE A 167 -8.44 -2.37 -0.11
C ILE A 167 -9.39 -1.43 -0.85
N TYR A 168 -10.17 -1.97 -1.79
CA TYR A 168 -11.09 -1.19 -2.61
C TYR A 168 -12.37 -0.79 -1.87
N ILE A 169 -12.90 -1.69 -1.05
CA ILE A 169 -14.15 -1.49 -0.30
C ILE A 169 -13.94 -0.43 0.80
N LEU A 170 -12.89 -0.57 1.60
CA LEU A 170 -12.60 0.35 2.72
C LEU A 170 -11.85 1.61 2.28
N ARG A 171 -11.31 1.65 1.05
CA ARG A 171 -10.43 2.72 0.54
C ARG A 171 -9.18 2.90 1.41
N VAL A 172 -8.63 1.80 1.88
CA VAL A 172 -7.41 1.76 2.71
C VAL A 172 -6.29 1.14 1.88
N PRO A 173 -5.16 1.84 1.65
CA PRO A 173 -4.10 1.35 0.78
C PRO A 173 -3.44 0.10 1.35
N TYR A 174 -2.89 -0.73 0.44
CA TYR A 174 -2.15 -1.94 0.78
C TYR A 174 -1.06 -1.69 1.83
N ASP A 175 -0.34 -0.56 1.74
CA ASP A 175 0.71 -0.22 2.71
C ASP A 175 0.20 -0.08 4.15
N THR A 176 -1.05 0.38 4.30
CA THR A 176 -1.71 0.46 5.60
C THR A 176 -2.09 -0.93 6.10
N PHE A 177 -2.66 -1.78 5.25
CA PHE A 177 -2.89 -3.19 5.62
C PHE A 177 -1.59 -3.91 6.01
N ASN A 178 -0.53 -3.74 5.23
CA ASN A 178 0.77 -4.32 5.52
C ASN A 178 1.38 -3.76 6.82
N LEU A 179 1.12 -2.49 7.18
CA LEU A 179 1.45 -1.97 8.50
C LEU A 179 0.75 -2.76 9.61
N PHE A 180 -0.55 -3.00 9.48
CA PHE A 180 -1.31 -3.81 10.44
C PHE A 180 -0.85 -5.28 10.47
N HIS A 181 -0.54 -5.88 9.31
CA HIS A 181 0.06 -7.22 9.24
C HIS A 181 1.32 -7.32 10.11
N ARG A 182 2.26 -6.38 9.98
CA ARG A 182 3.50 -6.38 10.76
C ARG A 182 3.28 -6.27 12.26
N TRP A 183 2.33 -5.44 12.70
CA TRP A 183 2.03 -5.27 14.12
C TRP A 183 1.27 -6.45 14.70
N LEU A 184 0.28 -6.95 13.96
CA LEU A 184 -0.47 -8.13 14.36
C LEU A 184 0.43 -9.38 14.39
N ALA A 185 1.40 -9.50 13.49
CA ALA A 185 2.40 -10.58 13.51
C ALA A 185 3.17 -10.60 14.85
N ARG A 186 3.58 -9.43 15.34
CA ARG A 186 4.27 -9.31 16.63
C ARG A 186 3.36 -9.75 17.78
N ILE A 187 2.09 -9.35 17.76
CA ILE A 187 1.10 -9.76 18.76
C ILE A 187 0.93 -11.28 18.75
N VAL A 188 0.77 -11.90 17.58
CA VAL A 188 0.66 -13.36 17.43
C VAL A 188 1.88 -14.09 17.98
N VAL A 189 3.09 -13.63 17.65
CA VAL A 189 4.32 -14.27 18.17
C VAL A 189 4.43 -14.11 19.69
N LEU A 190 4.10 -12.93 20.24
CA LEU A 190 4.09 -12.72 21.69
C LEU A 190 3.04 -13.59 22.39
N GLN A 191 1.86 -13.77 21.81
CA GLN A 191 0.83 -14.68 22.30
C GLN A 191 1.29 -16.14 22.23
N ALA A 192 1.96 -16.55 21.14
CA ALA A 192 2.53 -17.89 21.02
C ALA A 192 3.64 -18.14 22.05
N LEU A 193 4.52 -17.17 22.31
CA LEU A 193 5.53 -17.27 23.37
C LEU A 193 4.88 -17.35 24.74
N ALA A 194 3.87 -16.52 25.03
CA ALA A 194 3.13 -16.58 26.28
C ALA A 194 2.43 -17.95 26.46
N HIS A 195 1.89 -18.54 25.39
CA HIS A 195 1.33 -19.90 25.39
C HIS A 195 2.38 -20.94 25.80
N VAL A 196 3.56 -20.91 25.17
CA VAL A 196 4.66 -21.83 25.49
C VAL A 196 5.13 -21.65 26.93
N PHE A 197 5.38 -20.42 27.38
CA PHE A 197 5.86 -20.17 28.75
C PHE A 197 4.82 -20.52 29.83
N ALA A 198 3.54 -20.23 29.58
CA ALA A 198 2.44 -20.61 30.48
C ALA A 198 2.24 -22.14 30.59
N TRP A 199 2.81 -22.91 29.66
CA TRP A 199 2.90 -24.37 29.76
C TRP A 199 4.22 -24.85 30.38
N CYS A 200 5.37 -24.35 29.89
CA CYS A 200 6.69 -24.81 30.30
C CYS A 200 6.99 -24.54 31.79
N ILE A 201 6.65 -23.34 32.29
CA ILE A 201 7.03 -22.92 33.64
C ILE A 201 6.34 -23.77 34.71
N PRO A 202 5.00 -23.92 34.72
CA PRO A 202 4.33 -24.79 35.69
C PRO A 202 4.80 -26.24 35.57
N LYS A 203 4.98 -26.75 34.34
CA LYS A 203 5.46 -28.12 34.13
C LYS A 203 6.84 -28.37 34.75
N ALA A 204 7.75 -27.39 34.68
CA ALA A 204 9.05 -27.47 35.32
C ALA A 204 8.98 -27.35 36.86
N GLN A 205 8.03 -26.58 37.39
CA GLN A 205 7.85 -26.37 38.83
C GLN A 205 7.16 -27.56 39.52
N GLU A 206 6.12 -28.11 38.89
CA GLU A 206 5.31 -29.22 39.40
C GLU A 206 5.96 -30.58 39.15
N GLY A 207 6.81 -30.71 38.12
CA GLY A 207 7.41 -31.96 37.68
C GLY A 207 8.51 -32.52 38.59
N LYS A 208 8.44 -32.36 39.92
CA LYS A 208 9.41 -32.96 40.85
C LYS A 208 9.33 -34.49 40.78
N PRO A 209 10.47 -35.22 40.67
CA PRO A 209 11.85 -34.76 40.81
C PRO A 209 12.52 -34.27 39.51
N PHE A 210 11.90 -34.45 38.34
CA PHE A 210 12.53 -34.22 37.04
C PHE A 210 12.70 -32.75 36.64
N GLY A 211 11.88 -31.84 37.15
CA GLY A 211 11.99 -30.39 36.90
C GLY A 211 12.05 -30.05 35.39
N TRP A 212 13.07 -29.29 34.98
CA TRP A 212 13.31 -28.97 33.56
C TRP A 212 13.61 -30.19 32.67
N ASN A 213 14.14 -31.29 33.24
CA ASN A 213 14.28 -32.54 32.49
C ASN A 213 12.92 -33.12 32.10
N GLY A 214 11.88 -32.92 32.92
CA GLY A 214 10.52 -33.31 32.60
C GLY A 214 9.93 -32.51 31.41
N VAL A 215 10.32 -31.25 31.25
CA VAL A 215 9.96 -30.43 30.07
C VAL A 215 10.66 -30.97 28.82
N ARG A 216 11.96 -31.25 28.91
CA ARG A 216 12.75 -31.85 27.82
C ARG A 216 12.15 -33.17 27.35
N MET A 217 11.87 -34.08 28.27
CA MET A 217 11.23 -35.38 27.97
C MET A 217 9.89 -35.17 27.26
N SER A 218 9.07 -34.22 27.69
CA SER A 218 7.81 -33.94 26.99
C SER A 218 8.02 -33.49 25.55
N PHE A 219 9.07 -32.74 25.23
CA PHE A 219 9.37 -32.38 23.83
C PHE A 219 9.89 -33.56 23.01
N GLU A 220 10.55 -34.52 23.64
CA GLU A 220 11.10 -35.70 22.96
C GLU A 220 10.00 -36.76 22.74
N ASP A 221 9.23 -37.07 23.77
CA ASP A 221 8.36 -38.25 23.83
C ASP A 221 6.92 -37.99 23.37
N ASN A 222 6.43 -36.73 23.48
CA ASN A 222 5.06 -36.41 23.14
C ASN A 222 4.97 -35.60 21.83
N ALA A 223 4.34 -36.21 20.82
CA ALA A 223 4.18 -35.63 19.50
C ALA A 223 3.46 -34.27 19.52
N PHE A 224 2.45 -34.09 20.38
CA PHE A 224 1.68 -32.83 20.49
C PHE A 224 2.57 -31.66 20.95
N THR A 225 3.41 -31.88 21.96
CA THR A 225 4.33 -30.85 22.46
C THR A 225 5.51 -30.62 21.51
N ARG A 226 5.99 -31.67 20.84
CA ARG A 226 7.05 -31.56 19.83
C ARG A 226 6.62 -30.71 18.64
N THR A 227 5.43 -30.96 18.07
CA THR A 227 4.92 -30.15 16.95
C THR A 227 4.62 -28.72 17.36
N GLY A 228 4.10 -28.51 18.58
CA GLY A 228 3.92 -27.18 19.17
C GLY A 228 5.24 -26.40 19.30
N LEU A 229 6.31 -27.07 19.74
CA LEU A 229 7.65 -26.46 19.83
C LEU A 229 8.18 -26.07 18.45
N VAL A 230 8.07 -26.94 17.45
CA VAL A 230 8.51 -26.63 16.08
C VAL A 230 7.75 -25.44 15.52
N ALA A 231 6.44 -25.35 15.72
CA ALA A 231 5.64 -24.20 15.31
C ALA A 231 6.07 -22.92 16.04
N ALA A 232 6.32 -22.97 17.36
CA ALA A 232 6.80 -21.84 18.15
C ALA A 232 8.18 -21.34 17.68
N CYS A 233 9.11 -22.26 17.40
CA CYS A 233 10.42 -21.93 16.82
C CYS A 233 10.29 -21.27 15.44
N ALA A 234 9.36 -21.74 14.59
CA ALA A 234 9.07 -21.12 13.30
C ALA A 234 8.52 -19.70 13.46
N PHE A 235 7.60 -19.46 14.40
CA PHE A 235 7.10 -18.12 14.74
C PHE A 235 8.19 -17.19 15.29
N ALA A 236 9.08 -17.70 16.14
CA ALA A 236 10.22 -16.95 16.64
C ALA A 236 11.20 -16.58 15.50
N LEU A 237 11.48 -17.52 14.60
CA LEU A 237 12.31 -17.26 13.42
C LEU A 237 11.69 -16.14 12.55
N LEU A 238 10.39 -16.23 12.26
CA LEU A 238 9.65 -15.18 11.53
C LEU A 238 9.84 -13.80 12.18
N LEU A 239 9.82 -13.70 13.51
CA LEU A 239 10.04 -12.44 14.21
C LEU A 239 11.48 -11.92 14.07
N VAL A 240 12.48 -12.80 14.20
CA VAL A 240 13.90 -12.44 14.22
C VAL A 240 14.40 -11.98 12.85
N HIS A 241 13.95 -12.59 11.75
CA HIS A 241 14.45 -12.26 10.41
C HIS A 241 13.64 -11.14 9.70
N SER A 242 12.47 -10.74 10.24
CA SER A 242 11.60 -9.70 9.68
C SER A 242 11.85 -8.21 10.05
N PRO A 243 12.80 -7.84 10.94
CA PRO A 243 13.12 -6.43 11.21
C PRO A 243 13.53 -5.65 9.95
N PHE A 244 13.29 -4.33 9.99
CA PHE A 244 13.56 -3.44 8.85
C PHE A 244 14.98 -3.56 8.25
N PRO A 245 16.06 -3.58 9.05
CA PRO A 245 17.42 -3.62 8.50
C PRO A 245 17.68 -4.87 7.64
N ILE A 246 17.22 -6.03 8.11
CA ILE A 246 17.43 -7.32 7.43
C ILE A 246 16.65 -7.36 6.11
N ARG A 247 15.35 -7.05 6.17
CA ARG A 247 14.51 -7.07 4.96
C ARG A 247 14.89 -6.01 3.94
N HIS A 248 15.51 -4.90 4.36
CA HIS A 248 15.96 -3.85 3.44
C HIS A 248 17.25 -4.27 2.73
N ALA A 249 18.18 -4.91 3.44
CA ALA A 249 19.43 -5.39 2.86
C ALA A 249 19.22 -6.60 1.93
N PHE A 250 18.33 -7.53 2.30
CA PHE A 250 18.13 -8.80 1.58
C PHE A 250 16.64 -9.08 1.32
N TYR A 251 15.95 -8.16 0.64
CA TYR A 251 14.49 -8.23 0.46
C TYR A 251 14.00 -9.53 -0.19
N GLU A 252 14.68 -9.99 -1.25
CA GLU A 252 14.31 -11.20 -1.99
C GLU A 252 14.44 -12.46 -1.12
N THR A 253 15.60 -12.63 -0.47
CA THR A 253 15.83 -13.74 0.48
C THR A 253 14.85 -13.69 1.64
N PHE A 254 14.61 -12.50 2.21
CA PHE A 254 13.64 -12.28 3.26
C PHE A 254 12.25 -12.78 2.85
N LEU A 255 11.76 -12.41 1.67
CA LEU A 255 10.41 -12.75 1.22
C LEU A 255 10.23 -14.26 1.05
N HIS A 256 11.18 -14.94 0.39
CA HIS A 256 11.10 -16.38 0.17
C HIS A 256 11.21 -17.18 1.48
N LEU A 257 12.18 -16.81 2.34
CA LEU A 257 12.33 -17.42 3.66
C LEU A 257 11.08 -17.23 4.52
N HIS A 258 10.50 -16.02 4.52
CA HIS A 258 9.28 -15.71 5.27
C HIS A 258 8.11 -16.63 4.86
N ILE A 259 7.90 -16.80 3.55
CA ILE A 259 6.81 -17.64 3.02
C ILE A 259 7.04 -19.11 3.39
N ALA A 260 8.28 -19.61 3.23
CA ALA A 260 8.61 -20.99 3.57
C ALA A 260 8.44 -21.27 5.07
N THR A 261 8.95 -20.40 5.93
CA THR A 261 8.81 -20.53 7.39
C THR A 261 7.35 -20.39 7.85
N ALA A 262 6.56 -19.51 7.22
CA ALA A 262 5.13 -19.41 7.49
C ALA A 262 4.37 -20.69 7.11
N ALA A 263 4.70 -21.32 5.97
CA ALA A 263 4.14 -22.60 5.58
C ALA A 263 4.49 -23.69 6.60
N THR A 264 5.76 -23.77 7.01
CA THR A 264 6.20 -24.70 8.07
C THR A 264 5.43 -24.47 9.37
N ALA A 265 5.30 -23.22 9.82
CA ALA A 265 4.54 -22.88 11.02
C ALA A 265 3.09 -23.37 10.93
N PHE A 266 2.43 -23.19 9.78
CA PHE A 266 1.04 -23.62 9.58
C PHE A 266 0.90 -25.13 9.55
N ILE A 267 1.82 -25.87 8.92
CA ILE A 267 1.80 -27.34 8.88
C ILE A 267 1.95 -27.92 10.29
N PHE A 268 2.95 -27.47 11.06
CA PHE A 268 3.16 -27.99 12.42
C PHE A 268 2.07 -27.52 13.38
N LEU A 269 1.55 -26.30 13.21
CA LEU A 269 0.41 -25.82 13.99
C LEU A 269 -0.87 -26.62 13.68
N TRP A 270 -1.08 -27.03 12.42
CA TRP A 270 -2.21 -27.90 12.06
C TRP A 270 -2.19 -29.22 12.81
N ILE A 271 -1.02 -29.88 12.85
CA ILE A 271 -0.83 -31.12 13.59
C ILE A 271 -0.95 -30.89 15.10
N HIS A 272 -0.41 -29.79 15.61
CA HIS A 272 -0.52 -29.43 17.02
C HIS A 272 -1.99 -29.17 17.45
N LEU A 273 -2.83 -28.64 16.57
CA LEU A 273 -4.22 -28.33 16.86
C LEU A 273 -5.19 -29.48 16.58
N ASP A 274 -4.70 -30.68 16.25
CA ASP A 274 -5.56 -31.81 15.88
C ASP A 274 -6.59 -32.14 16.98
N GLY A 275 -7.86 -32.20 16.57
CA GLY A 275 -8.99 -32.40 17.49
C GLY A 275 -9.33 -31.20 18.39
N ARG A 276 -8.76 -30.01 18.17
CA ARG A 276 -9.06 -28.78 18.93
C ARG A 276 -9.93 -27.82 18.12
N ARG A 277 -10.82 -27.09 18.80
CA ARG A 277 -11.66 -26.06 18.15
C ARG A 277 -10.87 -24.99 17.39
N ALA A 278 -9.67 -24.64 17.87
CA ALA A 278 -8.81 -23.64 17.24
C ALA A 278 -8.33 -24.04 15.83
N GLN A 279 -8.37 -25.34 15.49
CA GLN A 279 -8.04 -25.83 14.15
C GLN A 279 -8.94 -25.21 13.07
N GLY A 280 -10.20 -24.91 13.40
CA GLY A 280 -11.13 -24.21 12.50
C GLY A 280 -10.68 -22.79 12.16
N PHE A 281 -10.09 -22.05 13.11
CA PHE A 281 -9.54 -20.71 12.84
C PHE A 281 -8.31 -20.78 11.93
N LEU A 282 -7.43 -21.77 12.16
CA LEU A 282 -6.28 -22.00 11.29
C LEU A 282 -6.73 -22.37 9.87
N LEU A 283 -7.76 -23.22 9.73
CA LEU A 283 -8.34 -23.55 8.43
C LEU A 283 -8.82 -22.30 7.69
N GLY A 284 -9.51 -21.39 8.39
CA GLY A 284 -9.91 -20.10 7.82
C GLY A 284 -8.73 -19.27 7.30
N ALA A 285 -7.63 -19.20 8.06
CA ALA A 285 -6.42 -18.50 7.63
C ALA A 285 -5.75 -19.18 6.41
N ILE A 286 -5.69 -20.51 6.39
CA ILE A 286 -5.15 -21.29 5.26
C ILE A 286 -5.99 -21.07 4.00
N ILE A 287 -7.32 -21.12 4.10
CA ILE A 287 -8.22 -20.89 2.97
C ILE A 287 -8.02 -19.47 2.41
N LEU A 288 -7.99 -18.45 3.27
CA LEU A 288 -7.76 -17.07 2.83
C LEU A 288 -6.40 -16.91 2.14
N TRP A 289 -5.36 -17.56 2.68
CA TRP A 289 -4.04 -17.53 2.07
C TRP A 289 -4.02 -18.19 0.69
N ALA A 290 -4.60 -19.39 0.58
CA ALA A 290 -4.69 -20.15 -0.66
C ALA A 290 -5.48 -19.38 -1.73
N VAL A 291 -6.66 -18.83 -1.37
CA VAL A 291 -7.48 -18.02 -2.27
C VAL A 291 -6.71 -16.81 -2.79
N GLU A 292 -5.98 -16.09 -1.93
CA GLU A 292 -5.19 -14.93 -2.36
C GLU A 292 -4.06 -15.31 -3.33
N ARG A 293 -3.38 -16.43 -3.06
CA ARG A 293 -2.30 -16.96 -3.92
C ARG A 293 -2.84 -17.44 -5.26
N SER A 294 -3.92 -18.20 -5.27
CA SER A 294 -4.57 -18.69 -6.49
C SER A 294 -5.10 -17.53 -7.33
N ALA A 295 -5.80 -16.56 -6.72
CA ALA A 295 -6.28 -15.36 -7.42
C ALA A 295 -5.13 -14.57 -8.07
N ARG A 296 -3.97 -14.49 -7.40
CA ARG A 296 -2.78 -13.84 -7.96
C ARG A 296 -2.25 -14.57 -9.19
N ILE A 297 -2.06 -15.89 -9.09
CA ILE A 297 -1.56 -16.72 -10.19
C ILE A 297 -2.51 -16.62 -11.40
N LEU A 298 -3.82 -16.75 -11.17
CA LEU A 298 -4.83 -16.64 -12.23
C LEU A 298 -4.82 -15.26 -12.90
N ASN A 299 -4.71 -14.17 -12.12
CA ASN A 299 -4.63 -12.81 -12.67
C ASN A 299 -3.36 -12.61 -13.52
N ILE A 300 -2.22 -13.12 -13.06
CA ILE A 300 -0.96 -13.05 -13.80
C ILE A 300 -1.08 -13.82 -15.12
N LEU A 301 -1.57 -15.05 -15.08
CA LEU A 301 -1.75 -15.89 -16.28
C LEU A 301 -2.72 -15.23 -17.26
N TYR A 302 -3.88 -14.75 -16.79
CA TYR A 302 -4.86 -14.10 -17.64
C TYR A 302 -4.30 -12.88 -18.36
N ARG A 303 -3.55 -12.01 -17.65
CA ARG A 303 -3.05 -10.74 -18.19
C ARG A 303 -1.85 -10.88 -19.13
N ASN A 304 -1.05 -11.92 -18.95
CA ASN A 304 0.22 -12.08 -19.66
C ASN A 304 0.19 -13.18 -20.73
N CYS A 305 -0.81 -14.06 -20.70
CA CYS A 305 -1.01 -15.12 -21.69
C CYS A 305 -2.24 -14.83 -22.56
N GLY A 306 -1.99 -14.68 -23.85
CA GLY A 306 -2.98 -14.37 -24.89
C GLY A 306 -2.41 -14.73 -26.26
N ARG A 307 -2.81 -14.00 -27.30
CA ARG A 307 -2.28 -14.20 -28.67
C ARG A 307 -0.79 -13.92 -28.79
N SER A 308 -0.26 -13.05 -27.94
CA SER A 308 1.18 -12.80 -27.81
C SER A 308 1.55 -12.69 -26.33
N LEU A 309 2.81 -12.96 -25.98
CA LEU A 309 3.30 -12.75 -24.62
C LEU A 309 3.57 -11.26 -24.38
N THR A 310 3.49 -10.84 -23.12
CA THR A 310 3.86 -9.48 -22.74
C THR A 310 5.37 -9.27 -22.91
N THR A 311 5.76 -8.17 -23.54
CA THR A 311 7.16 -7.81 -23.77
C THR A 311 7.46 -6.44 -23.17
N ALA A 312 8.72 -6.23 -22.80
CA ALA A 312 9.23 -4.98 -22.27
C ALA A 312 10.39 -4.50 -23.14
N VAL A 313 10.31 -3.26 -23.59
CA VAL A 313 11.40 -2.52 -24.24
C VAL A 313 11.94 -1.52 -23.23
N VAL A 314 13.23 -1.60 -22.94
CA VAL A 314 13.90 -0.82 -21.91
C VAL A 314 14.97 0.06 -22.55
N GLU A 315 14.90 1.34 -22.26
CA GLU A 315 15.80 2.36 -22.77
C GLU A 315 16.38 3.18 -21.62
N THR A 316 17.66 3.55 -21.73
CA THR A 316 18.33 4.43 -20.76
C THR A 316 18.13 5.89 -21.15
N LEU A 317 17.57 6.67 -20.24
CA LEU A 317 17.40 8.12 -20.34
C LEU A 317 18.47 8.87 -19.51
N PRO A 318 18.65 10.19 -19.72
CA PRO A 318 19.48 11.03 -18.85
C PRO A 318 19.12 10.91 -17.36
N ASP A 319 20.05 11.30 -16.48
CA ASP A 319 19.89 11.31 -15.02
C ASP A 319 19.59 9.96 -14.35
N ASP A 320 20.15 8.86 -14.88
CA ASP A 320 19.97 7.51 -14.32
C ASP A 320 18.50 7.06 -14.33
N ILE A 321 17.73 7.46 -15.35
CA ILE A 321 16.34 7.06 -15.53
C ILE A 321 16.25 5.98 -16.61
N LEU A 322 15.34 5.03 -16.42
CA LEU A 322 14.98 4.03 -17.42
C LEU A 322 13.54 4.28 -17.88
N ARG A 323 13.33 4.28 -19.19
CA ARG A 323 12.01 4.19 -19.80
C ARG A 323 11.73 2.73 -20.11
N ILE A 324 10.64 2.20 -19.57
CA ILE A 324 10.18 0.83 -19.83
C ILE A 324 8.83 0.92 -20.52
N ALA A 325 8.78 0.54 -21.79
CA ALA A 325 7.54 0.37 -22.55
C ALA A 325 7.11 -1.09 -22.47
N LEU A 326 5.93 -1.34 -21.91
CA LEU A 326 5.33 -2.66 -21.75
C LEU A 326 4.25 -2.86 -22.81
N TYR A 327 4.47 -3.79 -23.73
CA TYR A 327 3.49 -4.17 -24.73
C TYR A 327 2.65 -5.32 -24.18
N MET A 328 1.41 -5.01 -23.79
CA MET A 328 0.54 -5.92 -23.07
C MET A 328 -0.04 -7.00 -23.99
N SER A 329 -0.15 -8.23 -23.48
CA SER A 329 -0.80 -9.35 -24.18
C SER A 329 -2.29 -9.12 -24.43
N ARG A 330 -2.94 -8.35 -23.55
CA ARG A 330 -4.37 -8.01 -23.60
C ARG A 330 -4.57 -6.51 -23.37
N PRO A 331 -5.65 -5.92 -23.92
CA PRO A 331 -5.99 -4.52 -23.67
C PRO A 331 -6.10 -4.23 -22.18
N TRP A 332 -5.64 -3.05 -21.77
CA TRP A 332 -5.62 -2.66 -20.37
C TRP A 332 -6.08 -1.21 -20.18
N PRO A 333 -7.27 -0.98 -19.62
CA PRO A 333 -7.74 0.38 -19.34
C PRO A 333 -6.99 0.96 -18.14
N VAL A 334 -5.97 1.76 -18.42
CA VAL A 334 -5.15 2.42 -17.40
C VAL A 334 -5.95 3.56 -16.75
N LYS A 335 -5.85 3.68 -15.43
CA LYS A 335 -6.44 4.78 -14.65
C LYS A 335 -5.37 5.58 -13.92
N PRO A 336 -5.60 6.87 -13.65
CA PRO A 336 -4.71 7.67 -12.83
C PRO A 336 -4.45 7.03 -11.46
N GLY A 337 -3.20 7.11 -11.01
CA GLY A 337 -2.77 6.56 -9.73
C GLY A 337 -2.63 5.03 -9.67
N GLN A 338 -2.57 4.35 -10.82
CA GLN A 338 -2.25 2.93 -10.89
C GLN A 338 -0.75 2.66 -10.82
N HIS A 339 -0.41 1.51 -10.27
CA HIS A 339 0.92 0.91 -10.34
C HIS A 339 0.80 -0.58 -10.66
N VAL A 340 1.90 -1.14 -11.17
CA VAL A 340 2.02 -2.55 -11.52
C VAL A 340 3.25 -3.15 -10.86
N TYR A 341 3.23 -4.46 -10.63
CA TYR A 341 4.42 -5.21 -10.28
C TYR A 341 4.99 -5.86 -11.54
N LEU A 342 6.23 -5.51 -11.84
CA LEU A 342 6.96 -5.99 -13.01
C LEU A 342 7.88 -7.13 -12.63
N TYR A 343 7.85 -8.18 -13.44
CA TYR A 343 8.77 -9.31 -13.40
C TYR A 343 9.50 -9.37 -14.75
N ILE A 344 10.82 -9.43 -14.72
CA ILE A 344 11.66 -9.64 -15.92
C ILE A 344 12.52 -10.87 -15.64
N PRO A 345 12.08 -12.07 -16.04
CA PRO A 345 12.79 -13.33 -15.74
C PRO A 345 14.25 -13.34 -16.20
N ALA A 346 14.56 -12.62 -17.28
CA ALA A 346 15.93 -12.47 -17.77
C ALA A 346 16.86 -11.80 -16.73
N VAL A 347 16.35 -10.88 -15.92
CA VAL A 347 17.09 -10.15 -14.88
C VAL A 347 16.99 -10.84 -13.52
N GLY A 348 15.81 -11.32 -13.16
CA GLY A 348 15.54 -12.06 -11.93
C GLY A 348 14.29 -12.93 -12.10
N ILE A 349 14.43 -14.24 -11.88
CA ILE A 349 13.39 -15.23 -12.26
C ILE A 349 12.08 -15.01 -11.48
N TRP A 350 12.17 -14.72 -10.18
CA TRP A 350 11.01 -14.65 -9.27
C TRP A 350 10.93 -13.33 -8.48
N THR A 351 11.47 -12.24 -9.04
CA THR A 351 11.54 -10.94 -8.37
C THR A 351 10.47 -10.01 -8.91
N SER A 352 9.61 -9.49 -8.02
CA SER A 352 8.52 -8.56 -8.35
C SER A 352 8.85 -7.15 -7.88
N HIS A 353 8.84 -6.15 -8.77
CA HIS A 353 9.14 -4.76 -8.41
C HIS A 353 7.96 -3.83 -8.75
N PRO A 354 7.48 -3.01 -7.80
CA PRO A 354 6.38 -2.09 -8.04
C PRO A 354 6.84 -0.84 -8.80
N PHE A 355 6.12 -0.46 -9.85
CA PHE A 355 6.33 0.77 -10.61
C PHE A 355 5.00 1.46 -10.90
N SER A 356 4.97 2.78 -10.71
CA SER A 356 3.82 3.61 -11.09
C SER A 356 3.65 3.61 -12.60
N VAL A 357 2.40 3.47 -13.06
CA VAL A 357 2.08 3.66 -14.46
C VAL A 357 2.15 5.14 -14.77
N CYS A 358 2.99 5.48 -15.74
CA CYS A 358 3.31 6.86 -16.08
C CYS A 358 2.43 7.37 -17.23
N TRP A 359 2.26 6.54 -18.25
CA TRP A 359 1.50 6.84 -19.45
C TRP A 359 0.98 5.55 -20.08
N SER A 360 0.01 5.67 -20.99
CA SER A 360 -0.50 4.55 -21.77
C SER A 360 -0.96 5.02 -23.13
N ASP A 361 -0.57 4.29 -24.17
CA ASP A 361 -1.01 4.50 -25.55
C ASP A 361 -1.60 3.19 -26.09
N ASP A 362 -2.58 3.29 -26.97
CA ASP A 362 -3.06 2.16 -27.75
C ASP A 362 -2.34 2.19 -29.10
N GLU A 363 -1.28 1.38 -29.24
CA GLU A 363 -0.55 1.29 -30.50
C GLU A 363 -1.27 0.33 -31.47
N GLU A 364 -1.43 0.77 -32.71
CA GLU A 364 -1.75 -0.10 -33.84
C GLU A 364 -0.46 -0.79 -34.28
N ALA A 365 -0.31 -2.08 -33.97
CA ALA A 365 0.85 -2.83 -34.44
C ALA A 365 0.77 -2.98 -35.97
N GLY A 366 1.53 -2.14 -36.68
CA GLY A 366 1.72 -2.21 -38.13
C GLY A 366 2.57 -3.43 -38.51
N GLY A 367 1.90 -4.49 -38.96
CA GLY A 367 2.48 -5.48 -39.86
C GLY A 367 1.82 -5.31 -41.21
N GLU A 368 2.60 -5.10 -42.27
CA GLU A 368 2.11 -4.90 -43.65
C GLU A 368 1.46 -6.15 -44.27
N ASP A 369 1.29 -7.26 -43.54
CA ASP A 369 0.64 -8.46 -44.04
C ASP A 369 -0.36 -9.06 -43.04
N ASN A 370 -1.61 -9.13 -43.49
CA ASN A 370 -2.81 -9.81 -42.95
C ASN A 370 -3.74 -9.00 -42.02
N ASP A 371 -5.00 -8.93 -42.48
CA ASP A 371 -6.33 -8.53 -41.94
C ASP A 371 -6.66 -8.66 -40.43
N ASN A 372 -5.70 -8.67 -39.51
CA ASN A 372 -5.92 -8.60 -38.07
C ASN A 372 -4.97 -7.59 -37.42
N HIS A 373 -5.30 -6.30 -37.54
CA HIS A 373 -4.65 -5.25 -36.75
C HIS A 373 -4.80 -5.57 -35.26
N LEU A 374 -3.73 -6.08 -34.65
CA LEU A 374 -3.71 -6.39 -33.23
C LEU A 374 -3.37 -5.10 -32.47
N HIS A 375 -4.41 -4.36 -32.05
CA HIS A 375 -4.24 -3.25 -31.13
C HIS A 375 -3.54 -3.75 -29.85
N LYS A 376 -2.35 -3.21 -29.56
CA LYS A 376 -1.61 -3.52 -28.34
C LYS A 376 -1.54 -2.26 -27.49
N THR A 377 -2.11 -2.34 -26.29
CA THR A 377 -1.92 -1.29 -25.29
C THR A 377 -0.46 -1.31 -24.83
N ALA A 378 0.23 -0.18 -25.02
CA ALA A 378 1.56 0.10 -24.51
C ALA A 378 1.43 0.85 -23.18
N ILE A 379 2.08 0.33 -22.14
CA ILE A 379 2.15 0.96 -20.81
C ILE A 379 3.57 1.44 -20.56
N TYR A 380 3.74 2.73 -20.28
CA TYR A 380 5.05 3.31 -20.00
C TYR A 380 5.29 3.45 -18.50
N LEU A 381 6.49 3.03 -18.08
CA LEU A 381 7.01 3.21 -16.73
C LEU A 381 8.30 4.02 -16.81
N LEU A 382 8.46 5.01 -15.92
CA LEU A 382 9.75 5.65 -15.69
C LEU A 382 10.32 5.21 -14.36
N VAL A 383 11.52 4.66 -14.43
CA VAL A 383 12.15 4.00 -13.30
C VAL A 383 13.50 4.62 -13.02
N ARG A 384 13.70 5.13 -11.81
CA ARG A 384 15.02 5.58 -11.38
C ARG A 384 15.91 4.38 -11.11
N ARG A 385 17.14 4.38 -11.64
CA ARG A 385 18.16 3.39 -11.30
C ARG A 385 18.48 3.45 -9.81
N ARG A 386 18.20 2.35 -9.11
CA ARG A 386 18.62 2.04 -7.73
C ARG A 386 19.47 0.78 -7.73
N SER A 387 20.03 0.40 -6.57
CA SER A 387 20.75 -0.86 -6.38
C SER A 387 19.87 -2.09 -6.68
N GLY A 388 20.50 -3.23 -6.99
CA GLY A 388 19.79 -4.49 -7.24
C GLY A 388 19.17 -4.57 -8.64
N PHE A 389 17.89 -4.92 -8.72
CA PHE A 389 17.15 -5.18 -9.97
C PHE A 389 17.31 -4.07 -11.01
N THR A 390 17.01 -2.82 -10.64
CA THR A 390 17.05 -1.67 -11.57
C THR A 390 18.47 -1.35 -12.05
N HIS A 391 19.49 -1.59 -11.22
CA HIS A 391 20.88 -1.44 -11.62
C HIS A 391 21.27 -2.48 -12.67
N THR A 392 20.89 -3.74 -12.43
CA THR A 392 21.15 -4.83 -13.38
C THR A 392 20.41 -4.61 -14.69
N LEU A 393 19.18 -4.11 -14.63
CA LEU A 393 18.39 -3.75 -15.81
C LEU A 393 19.06 -2.62 -16.61
N ALA A 394 19.43 -1.52 -15.96
CA ALA A 394 20.14 -0.41 -16.59
C ALA A 394 21.46 -0.86 -17.25
N ARG A 395 22.26 -1.66 -16.53
CA ARG A 395 23.55 -2.17 -17.04
C ARG A 395 23.36 -3.06 -18.27
N ARG A 396 22.27 -3.82 -18.34
CA ARG A 396 21.97 -4.66 -19.50
C ARG A 396 21.49 -3.82 -20.68
N ALA A 397 20.59 -2.86 -20.46
CA ALA A 397 20.14 -1.94 -21.50
C ALA A 397 21.31 -1.15 -22.12
N ALA A 398 22.22 -0.63 -21.28
CA ALA A 398 23.41 0.08 -21.74
C ALA A 398 24.40 -0.78 -22.54
N ARG A 399 24.33 -2.12 -22.45
CA ARG A 399 25.16 -3.06 -23.22
C ARG A 399 24.47 -3.57 -24.48
N SER A 400 23.18 -3.30 -24.64
CA SER A 400 22.42 -3.71 -25.81
C SER A 400 22.72 -2.81 -27.01
N ILE A 401 22.50 -3.35 -28.21
CA ILE A 401 22.64 -2.61 -29.47
C ILE A 401 21.69 -1.41 -29.43
N ASN A 402 22.20 -0.22 -29.75
CA ASN A 402 21.47 1.05 -29.69
C ASN A 402 20.98 1.47 -28.29
N GLY A 403 21.48 0.86 -27.21
CA GLY A 403 21.06 1.21 -25.84
C GLY A 403 19.64 0.77 -25.47
N VAL A 404 19.03 -0.09 -26.30
CA VAL A 404 17.65 -0.57 -26.13
C VAL A 404 17.64 -2.08 -25.91
N LEU A 405 17.01 -2.52 -24.82
CA LEU A 405 16.87 -3.92 -24.46
C LEU A 405 15.42 -4.37 -24.60
N SER A 406 15.17 -5.36 -25.48
CA SER A 406 13.86 -6.01 -25.60
C SER A 406 13.88 -7.38 -24.91
N VAL A 407 12.94 -7.61 -23.99
CA VAL A 407 12.84 -8.85 -23.17
C VAL A 407 11.39 -9.22 -22.91
N HIS A 408 11.13 -10.49 -22.60
CA HIS A 408 9.85 -10.90 -22.05
C HIS A 408 9.65 -10.36 -20.63
N ALA A 409 8.43 -9.92 -20.35
CA ALA A 409 8.03 -9.40 -19.06
C ALA A 409 6.69 -10.00 -18.61
N VAL A 410 6.51 -10.09 -17.30
CA VAL A 410 5.24 -10.46 -16.69
C VAL A 410 4.78 -9.29 -15.82
N VAL A 411 3.53 -8.88 -15.99
CA VAL A 411 2.92 -7.72 -15.35
C VAL A 411 1.78 -8.17 -14.45
N GLU A 412 1.87 -7.87 -13.16
CA GLU A 412 0.84 -8.10 -12.14
C GLU A 412 0.20 -6.75 -11.76
N GLY A 413 -1.13 -6.64 -11.82
CA GLY A 413 -1.84 -5.40 -11.52
C GLY A 413 -3.19 -5.31 -12.25
N PRO A 414 -3.80 -4.12 -12.36
CA PRO A 414 -3.34 -2.86 -11.77
C PRO A 414 -3.66 -2.85 -10.29
N TYR A 415 -2.81 -2.17 -9.53
CA TYR A 415 -3.05 -1.83 -8.13
C TYR A 415 -3.16 -0.32 -7.98
N GLY A 416 -3.85 0.15 -6.94
CA GLY A 416 -4.05 1.58 -6.68
C GLY A 416 -5.35 2.13 -7.27
N ALA A 417 -5.31 3.33 -7.87
CA ALA A 417 -6.46 4.06 -8.40
C ALA A 417 -7.62 4.30 -7.40
N MET A 418 -7.30 4.49 -6.12
CA MET A 418 -8.33 4.75 -5.11
C MET A 418 -8.72 6.23 -5.01
N ASP A 419 -7.83 7.12 -5.43
CA ASP A 419 -8.03 8.56 -5.32
C ASP A 419 -8.59 9.11 -6.64
N SER A 420 -9.69 9.86 -6.57
CA SER A 420 -10.23 10.61 -7.70
C SER A 420 -10.20 12.09 -7.36
N LEU A 421 -9.67 12.88 -8.29
CA LEU A 421 -9.58 14.33 -8.17
C LEU A 421 -10.75 15.05 -8.89
N ASP A 422 -11.70 14.29 -9.44
CA ASP A 422 -12.76 14.80 -10.34
C ASP A 422 -13.73 15.76 -9.67
N SER A 423 -13.81 15.70 -8.34
CA SER A 423 -14.73 16.51 -7.52
C SER A 423 -14.13 17.82 -7.02
N PHE A 424 -12.86 18.11 -7.31
CA PHE A 424 -12.19 19.34 -6.84
C PHE A 424 -12.19 20.39 -7.93
N GLY A 425 -12.47 21.64 -7.55
CA GLY A 425 -12.44 22.78 -8.47
C GLY A 425 -11.02 23.31 -8.70
N THR A 426 -10.19 23.25 -7.66
CA THR A 426 -8.76 23.52 -7.74
C THR A 426 -7.98 22.25 -7.44
N VAL A 427 -7.05 21.89 -8.33
CA VAL A 427 -6.17 20.73 -8.15
C VAL A 427 -4.72 21.19 -8.17
N LEU A 428 -3.99 20.88 -7.10
CA LEU A 428 -2.57 21.15 -6.97
C LEU A 428 -1.79 19.83 -6.98
N LEU A 429 -0.99 19.62 -8.01
CA LEU A 429 -0.15 18.45 -8.22
C LEU A 429 1.30 18.80 -7.88
N LEU A 430 1.87 18.17 -6.85
CA LEU A 430 3.21 18.47 -6.33
C LEU A 430 4.14 17.26 -6.54
N ALA A 431 5.01 17.35 -7.53
CA ALA A 431 5.94 16.29 -7.92
C ALA A 431 7.38 16.61 -7.53
N GLY A 432 8.10 15.63 -6.99
CA GLY A 432 9.55 15.70 -6.77
C GLY A 432 10.31 14.63 -7.59
N GLY A 433 11.20 15.06 -8.48
CA GLY A 433 11.99 14.18 -9.35
C GLY A 433 11.10 13.24 -10.17
N VAL A 434 11.37 11.92 -10.11
CA VAL A 434 10.59 10.88 -10.81
C VAL A 434 9.16 10.73 -10.27
N GLY A 435 8.80 11.39 -9.15
CA GLY A 435 7.42 11.44 -8.65
C GLY A 435 6.40 12.07 -9.60
N ILE A 436 6.86 12.69 -10.69
CA ILE A 436 6.00 13.19 -11.77
C ILE A 436 5.22 12.07 -12.48
N THR A 437 5.76 10.85 -12.50
CA THR A 437 5.11 9.65 -13.06
C THR A 437 3.69 9.46 -12.58
N HIS A 438 3.46 9.67 -11.28
CA HIS A 438 2.15 9.50 -10.67
C HIS A 438 1.14 10.56 -11.13
N HIS A 439 1.60 11.74 -11.55
CA HIS A 439 0.76 12.90 -11.83
C HIS A 439 0.35 13.02 -13.30
N LEU A 440 1.11 12.46 -14.24
CA LEU A 440 0.87 12.63 -15.68
C LEU A 440 -0.51 12.13 -16.12
N LEU A 441 -0.91 10.94 -15.67
CA LEU A 441 -2.25 10.42 -15.95
C LEU A 441 -3.36 11.24 -15.27
N PHE A 442 -3.14 11.77 -14.05
CA PHE A 442 -4.10 12.69 -13.44
C PHE A 442 -4.23 13.97 -14.24
N LEU A 443 -3.11 14.50 -14.73
CA LEU A 443 -3.09 15.72 -15.54
C LEU A 443 -3.87 15.53 -16.83
N SER A 444 -3.55 14.47 -17.59
CA SER A 444 -4.26 14.12 -18.84
C SER A 444 -5.76 13.94 -18.59
N HIS A 445 -6.14 13.15 -17.57
CA HIS A 445 -7.53 12.89 -17.22
C HIS A 445 -8.29 14.16 -16.82
N LEU A 446 -7.68 15.03 -16.00
CA LEU A 446 -8.34 16.27 -15.54
C LEU A 446 -8.48 17.31 -16.67
N VAL A 447 -7.47 17.45 -17.54
CA VAL A 447 -7.52 18.37 -18.68
C VAL A 447 -8.55 17.91 -19.71
N ARG A 448 -8.51 16.63 -20.10
CA ARG A 448 -9.51 16.03 -21.02
C ARG A 448 -10.90 16.08 -20.41
N GLY A 449 -11.02 15.73 -19.13
CA GLY A 449 -12.29 15.79 -18.40
C GLY A 449 -12.84 17.21 -18.27
N HIS A 450 -11.98 18.23 -18.17
CA HIS A 450 -12.42 19.62 -18.17
C HIS A 450 -13.01 20.00 -19.53
N ALA A 451 -12.30 19.68 -20.62
CA ALA A 451 -12.75 19.95 -21.98
C ALA A 451 -14.09 19.25 -22.30
N MET A 452 -14.28 18.03 -21.79
CA MET A 452 -15.53 17.26 -21.92
C MET A 452 -16.62 17.63 -20.91
N GLY A 453 -16.33 18.50 -19.93
CA GLY A 453 -17.28 18.86 -18.88
C GLY A 453 -17.63 17.74 -17.92
N THR A 454 -16.78 16.72 -17.75
CA THR A 454 -17.00 15.56 -16.87
C THR A 454 -16.36 15.69 -15.49
N VAL A 455 -15.47 16.67 -15.31
CA VAL A 455 -14.80 16.96 -14.02
C VAL A 455 -15.11 18.38 -13.52
N ALA A 456 -15.03 18.55 -12.21
CA ALA A 456 -15.20 19.83 -11.53
C ALA A 456 -13.99 20.76 -11.69
N ALA A 457 -12.81 20.26 -12.08
CA ALA A 457 -11.59 21.06 -12.13
C ALA A 457 -11.75 22.30 -13.03
N ARG A 458 -11.40 23.46 -12.50
CA ARG A 458 -11.37 24.78 -13.17
C ARG A 458 -10.00 25.44 -13.08
N ARG A 459 -9.16 25.00 -12.15
CA ARG A 459 -7.76 25.41 -12.01
C ARG A 459 -6.91 24.19 -11.68
N ILE A 460 -5.91 23.90 -12.50
CA ILE A 460 -4.99 22.78 -12.35
C ILE A 460 -3.57 23.35 -12.35
N GLN A 461 -2.88 23.22 -11.22
CA GLN A 461 -1.50 23.65 -11.06
C GLN A 461 -0.62 22.42 -10.88
N LEU A 462 0.34 22.24 -11.80
CA LEU A 462 1.43 21.28 -11.64
C LEU A 462 2.67 22.01 -11.16
N VAL A 463 3.23 21.58 -10.04
CA VAL A 463 4.51 22.04 -9.51
C VAL A 463 5.47 20.88 -9.51
N TRP A 464 6.56 21.01 -10.24
CA TRP A 464 7.52 19.93 -10.38
C TRP A 464 8.93 20.38 -9.99
N ALA A 465 9.45 19.83 -8.90
CA ALA A 465 10.80 20.08 -8.42
C ALA A 465 11.77 19.03 -8.98
N ILE A 466 12.72 19.47 -9.81
CA ILE A 466 13.75 18.64 -10.44
C ILE A 466 15.15 19.10 -10.04
N ARG A 467 16.15 18.23 -10.22
CA ARG A 467 17.56 18.58 -9.97
C ARG A 467 18.29 19.07 -11.23
N SER A 468 17.90 18.54 -12.39
CA SER A 468 18.54 18.82 -13.67
C SER A 468 17.44 19.11 -14.72
N PRO A 469 17.66 20.04 -15.66
CA PRO A 469 16.71 20.32 -16.74
C PRO A 469 16.59 19.17 -17.76
N SER A 470 17.53 18.23 -17.81
CA SER A 470 17.46 17.03 -18.66
C SER A 470 16.26 16.11 -18.35
N TYR A 471 15.57 16.32 -17.24
CA TYR A 471 14.27 15.70 -16.97
C TYR A 471 13.18 16.14 -17.97
N LEU A 472 13.33 17.33 -18.57
CA LEU A 472 12.37 17.87 -19.53
C LEU A 472 12.40 17.11 -20.86
N GLU A 473 13.58 16.66 -21.30
CA GLU A 473 13.79 16.05 -22.62
C GLU A 473 12.86 14.86 -22.91
N TRP A 474 12.60 14.01 -21.91
CA TRP A 474 11.80 12.80 -22.09
C TRP A 474 10.34 12.97 -21.68
N ILE A 475 9.96 14.04 -20.97
CA ILE A 475 8.57 14.26 -20.54
C ILE A 475 7.84 15.23 -21.46
N GLU A 476 8.58 16.05 -22.23
CA GLU A 476 8.05 17.05 -23.13
C GLU A 476 7.04 16.47 -24.12
N GLU A 477 7.30 15.25 -24.62
CA GLU A 477 6.38 14.53 -25.51
C GLU A 477 4.99 14.35 -24.88
N TRP A 478 4.95 13.81 -23.65
CA TRP A 478 3.70 13.58 -22.93
C TRP A 478 3.03 14.86 -22.42
N LEU A 479 3.80 15.89 -22.04
CA LEU A 479 3.22 17.19 -21.68
C LEU A 479 2.68 17.92 -22.92
N GLY A 480 3.35 17.76 -24.06
CA GLY A 480 2.91 18.25 -25.36
C GLY A 480 1.58 17.64 -25.78
N SER A 481 1.41 16.32 -25.65
CA SER A 481 0.15 15.65 -26.00
C SER A 481 -1.03 16.08 -25.12
N ILE A 482 -0.79 16.44 -23.86
CA ILE A 482 -1.81 16.96 -22.94
C ILE A 482 -2.19 18.41 -23.29
N THR A 483 -1.21 19.24 -23.68
CA THR A 483 -1.40 20.68 -23.91
C THR A 483 -1.91 21.02 -25.31
N LEU A 484 -1.52 20.21 -26.30
CA LEU A 484 -1.91 20.31 -27.70
C LEU A 484 -2.60 19.01 -28.14
N PRO A 485 -3.80 18.69 -27.62
CA PRO A 485 -4.50 17.48 -28.02
C PRO A 485 -4.78 17.50 -29.52
N ASP A 486 -4.60 16.34 -30.17
CA ASP A 486 -4.71 16.20 -31.61
C ASP A 486 -6.10 16.61 -32.13
N LYS A 487 -6.14 17.31 -33.27
CA LYS A 487 -7.38 17.94 -33.81
C LYS A 487 -8.51 16.94 -34.09
N ARG A 488 -8.18 15.65 -34.16
CA ARG A 488 -9.11 14.54 -34.47
C ARG A 488 -9.99 14.12 -33.29
N GLU A 489 -9.60 14.38 -32.04
CA GLU A 489 -10.34 13.85 -30.88
C GLU A 489 -11.42 14.80 -30.32
N VAL A 490 -11.36 16.11 -30.60
CA VAL A 490 -12.38 17.07 -30.13
C VAL A 490 -12.55 18.20 -31.14
N GLN A 491 -13.71 18.22 -31.80
CA GLN A 491 -14.07 19.22 -32.80
C GLN A 491 -14.44 20.56 -32.12
N GLY A 492 -13.45 21.48 -32.02
CA GLY A 492 -13.67 22.91 -31.72
C GLY A 492 -12.90 23.46 -30.50
N SER A 493 -12.11 24.53 -30.73
CA SER A 493 -11.61 25.49 -29.71
C SER A 493 -10.82 24.94 -28.50
N THR A 494 -9.99 23.91 -28.66
CA THR A 494 -9.33 23.21 -27.54
C THR A 494 -8.11 23.93 -26.95
N SER A 495 -7.25 24.54 -27.78
CA SER A 495 -5.96 25.10 -27.33
C SER A 495 -6.11 26.30 -26.37
N SER A 496 -7.09 27.18 -26.58
CA SER A 496 -7.39 28.31 -25.67
C SER A 496 -7.99 27.85 -24.34
N THR A 497 -8.73 26.74 -24.34
CA THR A 497 -9.39 26.20 -23.14
C THR A 497 -8.37 25.57 -22.19
N VAL A 498 -7.39 24.83 -22.71
CA VAL A 498 -6.33 24.21 -21.89
C VAL A 498 -5.45 25.26 -21.21
N ALA A 499 -5.02 26.28 -21.96
CA ALA A 499 -4.21 27.38 -21.41
C ALA A 499 -4.93 28.19 -20.31
N SER A 500 -6.26 28.14 -20.27
CA SER A 500 -7.04 28.84 -19.23
C SER A 500 -7.11 28.08 -17.89
N VAL A 501 -6.83 26.78 -17.88
CA VAL A 501 -7.02 25.90 -16.71
C VAL A 501 -5.72 25.33 -16.18
N LEU A 502 -4.77 25.01 -17.06
CA LEU A 502 -3.51 24.34 -16.71
C LEU A 502 -2.35 25.33 -16.61
N GLN A 503 -1.68 25.34 -15.47
CA GLN A 503 -0.41 26.03 -15.26
C GLN A 503 0.64 25.05 -14.76
N ILE A 504 1.81 25.04 -15.42
CA ILE A 504 2.94 24.16 -15.08
C ILE A 504 4.10 25.03 -14.59
N SER A 505 4.59 24.76 -13.37
CA SER A 505 5.74 25.45 -12.79
C SER A 505 6.82 24.44 -12.43
N VAL A 506 7.95 24.52 -13.12
CA VAL A 506 9.11 23.65 -12.91
C VAL A 506 10.16 24.37 -12.09
N TYR A 507 10.55 23.77 -10.97
CA TYR A 507 11.56 24.29 -10.06
C TYR A 507 12.86 23.50 -10.22
N VAL A 508 13.91 24.14 -10.74
CA VAL A 508 15.23 23.53 -10.90
C VAL A 508 16.07 23.83 -9.66
N THR A 509 16.36 22.79 -8.89
CA THR A 509 17.03 22.88 -7.57
C THR A 509 18.54 22.66 -7.60
N GLY A 510 19.08 22.16 -8.72
CA GLY A 510 20.52 22.02 -8.94
C GLY A 510 21.13 23.30 -9.51
N SER A 511 22.47 23.39 -9.48
CA SER A 511 23.20 24.45 -10.16
C SER A 511 22.99 24.32 -11.66
N CYS A 512 22.46 25.36 -12.30
CA CYS A 512 22.08 25.33 -13.71
C CYS A 512 22.40 26.67 -14.37
N ASP A 513 22.94 26.65 -15.59
CA ASP A 513 23.02 27.83 -16.43
C ASP A 513 21.62 28.13 -17.02
N MET A 514 21.18 29.38 -16.88
CA MET A 514 19.81 29.82 -17.16
C MET A 514 19.39 29.71 -18.63
N ASP A 515 20.35 29.70 -19.56
CA ASP A 515 20.09 29.76 -21.01
C ASP A 515 19.56 28.44 -21.60
N VAL A 516 19.73 27.31 -20.89
CA VAL A 516 19.35 25.97 -21.37
C VAL A 516 17.88 25.62 -21.04
N ALA A 517 17.22 26.40 -20.18
CA ALA A 517 15.97 26.01 -19.55
C ALA A 517 14.73 26.81 -20.01
N GLN A 518 14.73 27.35 -21.25
CA GLN A 518 13.52 27.97 -21.78
C GLN A 518 12.51 26.90 -22.26
N PRO A 519 11.30 26.86 -21.67
CA PRO A 519 10.31 25.86 -22.04
C PRO A 519 9.72 26.16 -23.41
N ARG A 520 9.50 25.12 -24.21
CA ARG A 520 8.80 25.22 -25.51
C ARG A 520 7.28 25.39 -25.37
N LEU A 521 6.73 25.09 -24.20
CA LEU A 521 5.29 25.12 -23.91
C LEU A 521 4.90 26.45 -23.24
N SER A 522 3.92 27.16 -23.79
CA SER A 522 3.44 28.46 -23.27
C SER A 522 2.82 28.38 -21.86
N THR A 523 2.31 27.21 -21.47
CA THR A 523 1.74 26.96 -20.14
C THR A 523 2.78 26.63 -19.08
N MET A 524 4.06 26.55 -19.44
CA MET A 524 5.14 26.10 -18.58
C MET A 524 6.08 27.26 -18.21
N GLN A 525 6.37 27.38 -16.92
CA GLN A 525 7.29 28.36 -16.35
C GLN A 525 8.41 27.63 -15.62
N VAL A 526 9.66 27.99 -15.90
CA VAL A 526 10.83 27.44 -15.21
C VAL A 526 11.37 28.46 -14.23
N VAL A 527 11.53 28.05 -12.97
CA VAL A 527 11.99 28.87 -11.85
C VAL A 527 13.21 28.17 -11.22
N THR A 528 14.23 28.93 -10.85
CA THR A 528 15.38 28.39 -10.13
C THR A 528 15.17 28.40 -8.62
N GLY A 529 15.73 27.40 -7.94
CA GLY A 529 15.63 27.26 -6.50
C GLY A 529 14.56 26.25 -6.05
N ARG A 530 14.39 26.13 -4.73
CA ARG A 530 13.42 25.22 -4.13
C ARG A 530 12.05 25.91 -4.05
N PRO A 531 10.95 25.18 -4.30
CA PRO A 531 9.62 25.73 -4.12
C PRO A 531 9.38 26.05 -2.64
N ASP A 532 8.97 27.29 -2.36
CA ASP A 532 8.43 27.68 -1.07
C ASP A 532 6.96 27.24 -1.01
N PHE A 533 6.71 26.11 -0.35
CA PHE A 533 5.36 25.54 -0.27
C PHE A 533 4.39 26.43 0.53
N ASP A 534 4.88 27.20 1.51
CA ASP A 534 4.05 28.08 2.33
C ASP A 534 3.45 29.18 1.46
N GLN A 535 4.30 29.87 0.68
CA GLN A 535 3.85 30.88 -0.27
C GLN A 535 3.02 30.29 -1.42
N LEU A 536 3.44 29.13 -1.93
CA LEU A 536 2.76 28.49 -3.05
C LEU A 536 1.32 28.09 -2.66
N LEU A 537 1.13 27.44 -1.51
CA LEU A 537 -0.20 27.06 -1.06
C LEU A 537 -1.03 28.30 -0.73
N ALA A 538 -0.45 29.33 -0.11
CA ALA A 538 -1.17 30.57 0.18
C ALA A 538 -1.74 31.23 -1.09
N ARG A 539 -0.93 31.31 -2.16
CA ARG A 539 -1.36 31.83 -3.48
C ARG A 539 -2.47 30.99 -4.09
N GLU A 540 -2.39 29.67 -4.00
CA GLU A 540 -3.42 28.78 -4.54
C GLU A 540 -4.71 28.81 -3.71
N VAL A 541 -4.63 29.03 -2.39
CA VAL A 541 -5.80 29.18 -1.49
C VAL A 541 -6.54 30.50 -1.76
N GLU A 542 -5.79 31.57 -2.07
CA GLU A 542 -6.37 32.85 -2.47
C GLU A 542 -7.18 32.71 -3.77
N ASN A 543 -6.58 32.06 -4.77
CA ASN A 543 -7.15 31.81 -6.10
C ASN A 543 -8.05 30.55 -6.17
N GLN A 544 -8.40 29.97 -5.03
CA GLN A 544 -9.13 28.72 -4.93
C GLN A 544 -10.54 28.82 -5.52
N ILE A 545 -10.88 27.86 -6.39
CA ILE A 545 -12.21 27.62 -6.95
C ILE A 545 -12.76 26.34 -6.33
N GLY A 546 -13.86 26.45 -5.59
CA GLY A 546 -14.47 25.29 -4.92
C GLY A 546 -13.54 24.61 -3.91
N ALA A 547 -13.68 23.29 -3.74
CA ALA A 547 -12.78 22.52 -2.89
C ALA A 547 -11.43 22.30 -3.57
N MET A 548 -10.34 22.31 -2.79
CA MET A 548 -8.99 22.08 -3.27
C MET A 548 -8.51 20.65 -2.98
N GLY A 549 -8.03 19.96 -4.01
CA GLY A 549 -7.33 18.68 -3.89
C GLY A 549 -5.83 18.88 -4.08
N VAL A 550 -5.01 18.48 -3.10
CA VAL A 550 -3.56 18.54 -3.18
C VAL A 550 -3.02 17.11 -3.27
N LEU A 551 -2.37 16.76 -4.36
CA LEU A 551 -1.71 15.47 -4.53
C LEU A 551 -0.19 15.67 -4.49
N CYS A 552 0.50 14.94 -3.63
CA CYS A 552 1.97 15.00 -3.57
C CYS A 552 2.63 13.63 -3.74
N CYS A 553 3.67 13.60 -4.57
CA CYS A 553 4.56 12.44 -4.71
C CYS A 553 6.01 12.91 -4.85
N GLY A 554 6.85 12.56 -3.88
CA GLY A 554 8.25 13.00 -3.83
C GLY A 554 9.04 12.31 -2.73
N SER A 555 10.22 12.86 -2.41
CA SER A 555 11.04 12.37 -1.30
C SER A 555 10.33 12.53 0.05
N GLY A 556 10.71 11.74 1.07
CA GLY A 556 10.05 11.81 2.38
C GLY A 556 10.04 13.21 3.01
N GLY A 557 11.12 14.00 2.85
CA GLY A 557 11.15 15.40 3.30
C GLY A 557 10.20 16.30 2.52
N PHE A 558 10.15 16.14 1.19
CA PHE A 558 9.23 16.87 0.32
C PHE A 558 7.77 16.65 0.73
N SER A 559 7.35 15.40 0.91
CA SER A 559 5.97 15.09 1.32
C SER A 559 5.68 15.55 2.75
N ASP A 560 6.65 15.46 3.67
CA ASP A 560 6.50 15.94 5.05
C ASP A 560 6.29 17.47 5.10
N ASP A 561 7.01 18.24 4.28
CA ASP A 561 6.84 19.69 4.17
C ASP A 561 5.47 20.06 3.59
N VAL A 562 5.06 19.43 2.48
CA VAL A 562 3.73 19.65 1.88
C VAL A 562 2.62 19.34 2.89
N ARG A 563 2.74 18.25 3.65
CA ARG A 563 1.77 17.90 4.68
C ARG A 563 1.68 18.96 5.77
N ARG A 564 2.81 19.47 6.24
CA ARG A 564 2.86 20.53 7.27
C ARG A 564 2.04 21.73 6.79
N VAL A 565 2.32 22.22 5.59
CA VAL A 565 1.66 23.40 5.03
C VAL A 565 0.16 23.15 4.81
N CYS A 566 -0.21 22.01 4.22
CA CYS A 566 -1.61 21.64 4.03
C CYS A 566 -2.39 21.47 5.34
N ARG A 567 -1.72 21.04 6.41
CA ARG A 567 -2.27 20.88 7.75
C ARG A 567 -2.48 22.24 8.44
N GLU A 568 -1.53 23.16 8.29
CA GLU A 568 -1.61 24.52 8.83
C GLU A 568 -2.74 25.32 8.16
N ALA A 569 -2.92 25.14 6.85
CA ALA A 569 -3.98 25.75 6.06
C ALA A 569 -5.39 25.18 6.31
N GLN A 570 -5.55 24.10 7.09
CA GLN A 570 -6.88 23.58 7.46
C GLN A 570 -7.65 24.58 8.34
N GLY A 571 -8.87 24.92 7.94
CA GLY A 571 -9.78 25.75 8.73
C GLY A 571 -10.66 26.67 7.87
N PRO A 572 -10.08 27.68 7.18
CA PRO A 572 -10.83 28.63 6.39
C PRO A 572 -11.38 28.03 5.09
N THR A 573 -10.59 27.22 4.39
CA THR A 573 -10.95 26.61 3.10
C THR A 573 -10.84 25.09 3.12
N GLU A 574 -11.64 24.44 2.26
CA GLU A 574 -11.66 22.99 2.11
C GLU A 574 -10.44 22.54 1.29
N ILE A 575 -9.49 21.91 1.98
CA ILE A 575 -8.26 21.36 1.39
C ILE A 575 -8.18 19.89 1.76
N VAL A 576 -8.03 19.02 0.75
CA VAL A 576 -7.85 17.57 0.91
C VAL A 576 -6.49 17.17 0.37
N LEU A 577 -5.64 16.65 1.24
CA LEU A 577 -4.31 16.14 0.90
C LEU A 577 -4.36 14.65 0.56
N PHE A 578 -3.77 14.29 -0.57
CA PHE A 578 -3.48 12.94 -1.04
C PHE A 578 -1.97 12.77 -1.11
N GLU A 579 -1.43 11.77 -0.40
CA GLU A 579 0.01 11.54 -0.35
C GLU A 579 0.33 10.18 -0.91
N GLN A 580 1.25 10.18 -1.87
CA GLN A 580 1.72 8.97 -2.52
C GLN A 580 3.22 8.88 -2.30
N SER A 581 3.68 7.71 -1.85
CA SER A 581 5.09 7.45 -1.62
C SER A 581 5.45 6.10 -2.21
N PHE A 582 6.20 6.12 -3.30
CA PHE A 582 6.87 4.94 -3.85
C PHE A 582 8.33 5.02 -3.40
N THR A 583 8.65 4.40 -2.26
CA THR A 583 10.00 4.37 -1.68
C THR A 583 10.76 3.12 -2.03
#